data_AF-X1B568-F1
#
_entry.id   AF-X1B568-F1
#
_cell.length_a   1.000
_cell.length_b   1.000
_cell.length_c   1.000
_cell.angle_alpha   90.00
_cell.angle_beta   90.00
_cell.angle_gamma   90.00
#
_symmetry.space_group_name_H-M   'P 1'
#
loop_
_entity.id
_entity.type
_entity.pdbx_description
1 polymer ?
#
loop_
_entity_poly.entity_id
_entity_poly.type
_entity_poly.pdbx_seq_one_letter_code
_entity_poly.pdbx_strand_id
1 'polypeptide(L)'
;LNFQNHFQGLTDRLGNKMATLVSLNFGHYFLKEGVYTMIGAETAQGLPNTQVYYSFIRGAGKQYGVPWFGNASVWNRWGWKNYSGNTKYNGGDTEGTSLSLLKRLIYSHIMYDCVAVGFESGFLDNNDELSPVGKIQQSASQWVEKYGNPGNLYSPVAVMVDFFSGWSFPRHLYTRNIYRVWGNLPYEQGDYLTDGILDMFYPGYQDASYFHDETGFIAPTPYGDIVDCVLSDCPLWLLKQYPVLVIGDKLRNNIEIKDKLESYVESGGHLVITAGSLET
;
A
#
# COMPACT_ATOMS: atom_id res chain seq x y z
N LEU A 1 23.04 -16.72 3.97
CA LEU A 1 22.95 -18.02 3.28
C LEU A 1 21.68 -18.80 3.63
N ASN A 2 21.38 -19.09 4.89
CA ASN A 2 20.16 -19.87 5.24
C ASN A 2 18.84 -19.21 4.82
N PHE A 3 18.72 -17.88 4.96
CA PHE A 3 17.53 -17.14 4.53
C PHE A 3 17.30 -17.26 3.02
N GLN A 4 18.30 -16.91 2.20
CA GLN A 4 18.20 -17.00 0.74
C GLN A 4 17.90 -18.42 0.28
N ASN A 5 18.61 -19.43 0.82
CA ASN A 5 18.38 -20.82 0.43
C ASN A 5 16.97 -21.30 0.80
N HIS A 6 16.43 -20.86 1.94
CA HIS A 6 15.07 -21.19 2.35
C HIS A 6 14.04 -20.62 1.38
N PHE A 7 14.11 -19.32 1.09
CA PHE A 7 13.16 -18.68 0.18
C PHE A 7 13.32 -19.17 -1.24
N GLN A 8 14.54 -19.35 -1.75
CA GLN A 8 14.75 -19.93 -3.09
C GLN A 8 14.19 -21.35 -3.19
N GLY A 9 14.44 -22.21 -2.20
CA GLY A 9 13.87 -23.55 -2.19
C GLY A 9 12.34 -23.56 -2.09
N LEU A 10 11.75 -22.60 -1.38
CA LEU A 10 10.30 -22.41 -1.32
C LEU A 10 9.73 -21.97 -2.67
N THR A 11 10.31 -20.94 -3.29
CA THR A 11 9.80 -20.39 -4.56
C THR A 11 9.99 -21.37 -5.72
N ASP A 12 11.12 -22.09 -5.77
CA ASP A 12 11.39 -23.10 -6.79
C ASP A 12 10.34 -24.24 -6.76
N ARG A 13 9.97 -24.70 -5.56
CA ARG A 13 8.93 -25.73 -5.38
C ARG A 13 7.55 -25.25 -5.80
N LEU A 14 7.30 -23.96 -5.75
CA LEU A 14 6.06 -23.32 -6.18
C LEU A 14 6.14 -22.79 -7.63
N GLY A 15 7.21 -23.16 -8.36
CA GLY A 15 7.40 -22.82 -9.77
C GLY A 15 7.60 -21.33 -10.01
N ASN A 16 8.11 -20.59 -9.01
CA ASN A 16 8.32 -19.14 -9.06
C ASN A 16 7.06 -18.36 -9.45
N LYS A 17 5.91 -18.79 -8.92
CA LYS A 17 4.59 -18.15 -9.09
C LYS A 17 4.00 -17.80 -7.73
N MET A 18 4.66 -16.87 -7.04
CA MET A 18 4.30 -16.48 -5.69
C MET A 18 3.27 -15.35 -5.70
N ALA A 19 2.41 -15.31 -4.68
CA ALA A 19 1.67 -14.10 -4.32
C ALA A 19 2.28 -13.53 -3.04
N THR A 20 2.48 -12.22 -2.97
CA THR A 20 2.94 -11.55 -1.74
C THR A 20 1.81 -10.70 -1.17
N LEU A 21 1.53 -10.91 0.12
CA LEU A 21 0.73 -9.98 0.93
C LEU A 21 1.72 -9.25 1.83
N VAL A 22 1.87 -7.95 1.61
CA VAL A 22 2.78 -7.14 2.41
C VAL A 22 2.02 -6.46 3.54
N SER A 23 2.77 -6.08 4.58
CA SER A 23 2.28 -5.25 5.70
C SER A 23 2.95 -3.87 5.78
N LEU A 24 3.98 -3.64 4.94
CA LEU A 24 4.60 -2.34 4.66
C LEU A 24 4.82 -2.18 3.15
N ASN A 25 5.55 -1.16 2.72
CA ASN A 25 5.70 -0.74 1.33
C ASN A 25 6.90 -1.36 0.57
N PHE A 26 7.52 -2.42 1.11
CA PHE A 26 8.62 -3.14 0.47
C PHE A 26 8.20 -4.03 -0.72
N GLY A 27 6.95 -3.93 -1.17
CA GLY A 27 6.39 -4.71 -2.28
C GLY A 27 7.19 -4.63 -3.58
N HIS A 28 7.71 -3.45 -3.92
CA HIS A 28 8.55 -3.25 -5.10
C HIS A 28 9.75 -4.20 -5.15
N TYR A 29 10.41 -4.43 -4.01
CA TYR A 29 11.59 -5.30 -3.93
C TYR A 29 11.23 -6.77 -4.13
N PHE A 30 10.08 -7.21 -3.61
CA PHE A 30 9.59 -8.56 -3.89
C PHE A 30 9.31 -8.74 -5.39
N LEU A 31 8.61 -7.80 -6.01
CA LEU A 31 8.28 -7.90 -7.44
C LEU A 31 9.52 -7.84 -8.35
N LYS A 32 10.57 -7.11 -7.94
CA LYS A 32 11.85 -7.05 -8.67
C LYS A 32 12.51 -8.42 -8.86
N GLU A 33 12.34 -9.34 -7.91
CA GLU A 33 12.88 -10.70 -7.98
C GLU A 33 12.30 -11.52 -9.16
N GLY A 34 11.15 -11.09 -9.72
CA GLY A 34 10.56 -11.73 -10.89
C GLY A 34 9.89 -13.08 -10.63
N VAL A 35 9.69 -13.46 -9.36
CA VAL A 35 9.05 -14.72 -8.95
C VAL A 35 7.64 -14.54 -8.39
N TYR A 36 7.14 -13.31 -8.36
CA TYR A 36 5.82 -12.96 -7.84
C TYR A 36 4.86 -12.59 -8.97
N THR A 37 3.67 -13.19 -8.97
CA THR A 37 2.61 -12.99 -9.97
C THR A 37 1.44 -12.17 -9.45
N MET A 38 1.48 -11.79 -8.17
CA MET A 38 0.49 -10.92 -7.54
C MET A 38 1.06 -10.23 -6.30
N ILE A 39 0.66 -8.98 -6.05
CA ILE A 39 0.98 -8.23 -4.83
C ILE A 39 -0.30 -7.78 -4.13
N GLY A 40 -0.34 -7.79 -2.81
CA GLY A 40 -1.45 -7.22 -2.08
C GLY A 40 -1.01 -6.57 -0.79
N ALA A 41 -1.91 -5.79 -0.23
CA ALA A 41 -1.76 -5.21 1.09
C ALA A 41 -2.93 -5.61 1.97
N GLU A 42 -2.61 -5.90 3.22
CA GLU A 42 -3.61 -5.95 4.27
C GLU A 42 -3.86 -4.54 4.79
N THR A 43 -5.13 -4.22 5.03
CA THR A 43 -5.60 -2.94 5.56
C THR A 43 -6.28 -3.16 6.89
N ALA A 44 -6.37 -2.10 7.71
CA ALA A 44 -6.62 -2.21 9.14
C ALA A 44 -5.46 -2.91 9.87
N GLN A 45 -5.66 -3.86 10.80
CA GLN A 45 -4.63 -4.63 11.53
C GLN A 45 -3.42 -3.84 12.08
N GLY A 46 -3.65 -2.60 12.50
CA GLY A 46 -2.55 -1.74 12.90
C GLY A 46 -1.53 -1.40 11.79
N LEU A 47 -1.94 -1.56 10.54
CA LEU A 47 -1.18 -1.30 9.33
C LEU A 47 -1.37 0.15 8.87
N PRO A 48 -0.59 0.61 7.88
CA PRO A 48 -0.60 2.00 7.44
C PRO A 48 -1.94 2.48 6.86
N ASN A 49 -2.04 3.80 6.66
CA ASN A 49 -3.12 4.43 5.93
C ASN A 49 -3.36 3.76 4.57
N THR A 50 -4.62 3.49 4.26
CA THR A 50 -5.00 2.70 3.08
C THR A 50 -4.60 3.38 1.77
N GLN A 51 -4.77 4.69 1.66
CA GLN A 51 -4.53 5.40 0.40
C GLN A 51 -3.03 5.50 0.09
N VAL A 52 -2.22 5.89 1.09
CA VAL A 52 -0.76 5.89 0.96
C VAL A 52 -0.29 4.46 0.69
N TYR A 53 -0.84 3.48 1.40
CA TYR A 53 -0.41 2.11 1.23
C TYR A 53 -0.68 1.59 -0.20
N TYR A 54 -1.89 1.78 -0.71
CA TYR A 54 -2.21 1.39 -2.09
C TYR A 54 -1.53 2.25 -3.15
N SER A 55 -1.06 3.46 -2.85
CA SER A 55 -0.22 4.19 -3.79
C SER A 55 1.09 3.43 -4.08
N PHE A 56 1.71 2.79 -3.07
CA PHE A 56 2.88 1.93 -3.27
C PHE A 56 2.53 0.60 -3.92
N ILE A 57 1.40 -0.02 -3.58
CA ILE A 57 0.98 -1.31 -4.16
C ILE A 57 0.67 -1.17 -5.65
N ARG A 58 -0.11 -0.15 -6.02
CA ARG A 58 -0.45 0.15 -7.42
C ARG A 58 0.79 0.57 -8.21
N GLY A 59 1.65 1.42 -7.64
CA GLY A 59 2.92 1.79 -8.26
C GLY A 59 3.82 0.58 -8.50
N ALA A 60 3.97 -0.32 -7.53
CA ALA A 60 4.73 -1.56 -7.69
C ALA A 60 4.14 -2.47 -8.77
N GLY A 61 2.82 -2.69 -8.72
CA GLY A 61 2.12 -3.51 -9.70
C GLY A 61 2.28 -2.98 -11.13
N LYS A 62 2.13 -1.67 -11.33
CA LYS A 62 2.35 -1.01 -12.63
C LYS A 62 3.82 -1.10 -13.07
N GLN A 63 4.76 -0.86 -12.16
CA GLN A 63 6.20 -0.87 -12.43
C GLN A 63 6.72 -2.23 -12.91
N TYR A 64 6.20 -3.31 -12.32
CA TYR A 64 6.65 -4.66 -12.60
C TYR A 64 5.67 -5.50 -13.42
N GLY A 65 4.53 -4.93 -13.83
CA GLY A 65 3.53 -5.60 -14.67
C GLY A 65 2.78 -6.72 -13.94
N VAL A 66 2.49 -6.54 -12.66
CA VAL A 66 1.87 -7.55 -11.79
C VAL A 66 0.54 -7.02 -11.24
N PRO A 67 -0.57 -7.81 -11.31
CA PRO A 67 -1.84 -7.40 -10.73
C PRO A 67 -1.77 -7.31 -9.21
N TRP A 68 -2.67 -6.52 -8.63
CA TRP A 68 -2.76 -6.39 -7.18
C TRP A 68 -4.11 -6.79 -6.60
N PHE A 69 -4.10 -7.19 -5.33
CA PHE A 69 -5.28 -7.56 -4.57
C PHE A 69 -5.31 -6.82 -3.24
N GLY A 70 -6.48 -6.81 -2.60
CA GLY A 70 -6.61 -6.27 -1.26
C GLY A 70 -7.08 -7.27 -0.24
N ASN A 71 -6.71 -7.03 1.02
CA ASN A 71 -7.22 -7.78 2.16
C ASN A 71 -7.66 -6.80 3.26
N ALA A 72 -8.90 -6.94 3.74
CA ALA A 72 -9.41 -6.13 4.85
C ALA A 72 -9.44 -6.96 6.14
N SER A 73 -8.67 -6.52 7.14
CA SER A 73 -8.56 -7.23 8.42
C SER A 73 -9.64 -6.79 9.41
N VAL A 74 -10.18 -7.77 10.12
CA VAL A 74 -11.10 -7.54 11.25
C VAL A 74 -10.36 -7.11 12.53
N TRP A 75 -9.03 -7.21 12.54
CA TRP A 75 -8.17 -6.81 13.64
C TRP A 75 -7.82 -5.34 13.57
N ASN A 76 -7.59 -4.75 14.73
CA ASN A 76 -6.83 -3.53 14.88
C ASN A 76 -5.70 -3.78 15.90
N ARG A 77 -5.03 -2.72 16.35
CA ARG A 77 -3.93 -2.84 17.32
C ARG A 77 -4.36 -3.36 18.70
N TRP A 78 -5.65 -3.27 19.04
CA TRP A 78 -6.17 -3.50 20.39
C TRP A 78 -7.10 -4.70 20.51
N GLY A 79 -7.59 -5.27 19.41
CA GLY A 79 -8.50 -6.40 19.41
C GLY A 79 -8.97 -6.77 18.01
N TRP A 80 -10.02 -7.58 17.91
CA TRP A 80 -10.54 -8.05 16.63
C TRP A 80 -12.03 -8.29 16.62
N LYS A 81 -12.65 -8.05 15.46
CA LYS A 81 -14.09 -8.18 15.31
C LYS A 81 -14.48 -9.64 15.15
N ASN A 82 -15.36 -10.10 16.03
CA ASN A 82 -15.90 -11.45 16.04
C ASN A 82 -17.39 -11.45 16.37
N TYR A 83 -18.16 -12.30 15.71
CA TYR A 83 -19.58 -12.55 16.03
C TYR A 83 -19.81 -13.94 16.62
N SER A 84 -18.73 -14.64 16.96
CA SER A 84 -18.75 -15.93 17.65
C SER A 84 -18.74 -15.79 19.19
N GLY A 85 -18.91 -14.57 19.71
CA GLY A 85 -18.83 -14.24 21.14
C GLY A 85 -17.47 -13.70 21.57
N ASN A 86 -17.32 -13.39 22.86
CA ASN A 86 -16.07 -12.82 23.36
C ASN A 86 -14.98 -13.88 23.49
N THR A 87 -13.79 -13.58 22.99
CA THR A 87 -12.66 -14.52 22.98
C THR A 87 -11.41 -13.93 23.64
N LYS A 88 -10.35 -14.74 23.73
CA LYS A 88 -9.00 -14.26 24.05
C LYS A 88 -8.56 -13.18 23.05
N TYR A 89 -7.63 -12.33 23.48
CA TYR A 89 -7.03 -11.24 22.70
C TYR A 89 -8.02 -10.13 22.28
N ASN A 90 -8.98 -9.80 23.16
CA ASN A 90 -9.99 -8.75 22.93
C ASN A 90 -10.76 -9.00 21.61
N GLY A 91 -11.24 -10.25 21.43
CA GLY A 91 -12.13 -10.58 20.33
C GLY A 91 -13.57 -10.38 20.75
N GLY A 92 -14.36 -9.66 19.96
CA GLY A 92 -15.76 -9.37 20.26
C GLY A 92 -16.45 -8.56 19.16
N ASP A 93 -17.75 -8.37 19.27
CA ASP A 93 -18.56 -7.64 18.28
C ASP A 93 -18.33 -6.12 18.33
N THR A 94 -17.92 -5.61 19.50
CA THR A 94 -17.49 -4.21 19.73
C THR A 94 -16.00 -3.97 19.52
N GLU A 95 -15.21 -5.02 19.29
CA GLU A 95 -13.76 -4.95 19.18
C GLU A 95 -13.28 -4.88 17.72
N GLY A 96 -12.00 -4.58 17.53
CA GLY A 96 -11.34 -4.59 16.21
C GLY A 96 -11.76 -3.44 15.29
N THR A 97 -11.55 -3.64 13.99
CA THR A 97 -11.89 -2.67 12.93
C THR A 97 -13.38 -2.41 12.88
N SER A 98 -13.86 -1.17 12.92
CA SER A 98 -15.31 -0.92 12.87
C SER A 98 -15.94 -1.44 11.56
N LEU A 99 -17.24 -1.73 11.62
CA LEU A 99 -18.00 -2.11 10.42
C LEU A 99 -17.96 -1.00 9.34
N SER A 100 -17.92 0.27 9.78
CA SER A 100 -17.83 1.41 8.87
C SER A 100 -16.50 1.45 8.13
N LEU A 101 -15.39 1.26 8.84
CA LEU A 101 -14.08 1.18 8.21
C LEU A 101 -13.95 -0.07 7.33
N LEU A 102 -14.33 -1.26 7.81
CA LEU A 102 -14.32 -2.49 7.00
C LEU A 102 -15.06 -2.33 5.67
N LYS A 103 -16.26 -1.74 5.71
CA LYS A 103 -17.02 -1.44 4.49
C LYS A 103 -16.25 -0.51 3.56
N ARG A 104 -15.69 0.59 4.09
CA ARG A 104 -14.91 1.54 3.28
C ARG A 104 -13.68 0.86 2.66
N LEU A 105 -12.93 0.06 3.41
CA LEU A 105 -11.74 -0.66 2.93
C LEU A 105 -12.07 -1.64 1.81
N ILE A 106 -13.11 -2.47 1.98
CA ILE A 106 -13.55 -3.43 0.96
C ILE A 106 -13.94 -2.71 -0.35
N TYR A 107 -14.69 -1.60 -0.23
CA TYR A 107 -15.06 -0.82 -1.42
C TYR A 107 -13.87 -0.08 -2.02
N SER A 108 -12.93 0.42 -1.21
CA SER A 108 -11.67 0.99 -1.71
C SER A 108 -10.90 -0.02 -2.55
N HIS A 109 -10.78 -1.28 -2.11
CA HIS A 109 -10.11 -2.31 -2.91
C HIS A 109 -10.77 -2.52 -4.28
N ILE A 110 -12.11 -2.51 -4.35
CA ILE A 110 -12.85 -2.57 -5.62
C ILE A 110 -12.52 -1.36 -6.49
N MET A 111 -12.56 -0.15 -5.92
CA MET A 111 -12.31 1.11 -6.64
C MET A 111 -10.84 1.30 -7.02
N TYR A 112 -9.92 0.59 -6.38
CA TYR A 112 -8.50 0.58 -6.68
C TYR A 112 -8.11 -0.46 -7.74
N ASP A 113 -9.09 -1.05 -8.44
CA ASP A 113 -8.86 -2.05 -9.49
C ASP A 113 -8.12 -3.29 -8.96
N CYS A 114 -8.43 -3.71 -7.73
CA CYS A 114 -7.91 -4.96 -7.20
C CYS A 114 -8.53 -6.15 -7.95
N VAL A 115 -7.70 -7.08 -8.45
CA VAL A 115 -8.17 -8.29 -9.13
C VAL A 115 -8.83 -9.29 -8.19
N ALA A 116 -8.57 -9.17 -6.89
CA ALA A 116 -9.24 -9.91 -5.82
C ALA A 116 -9.40 -9.01 -4.59
N VAL A 117 -10.50 -9.20 -3.87
CA VAL A 117 -10.78 -8.51 -2.60
C VAL A 117 -10.98 -9.57 -1.53
N GLY A 118 -9.90 -9.84 -0.81
CA GLY A 118 -9.86 -10.71 0.35
C GLY A 118 -10.36 -10.04 1.62
N PHE A 119 -10.69 -10.89 2.58
CA PHE A 119 -11.07 -10.52 3.93
C PHE A 119 -10.63 -11.64 4.85
N GLU A 120 -10.27 -11.28 6.09
CA GLU A 120 -9.60 -12.22 6.97
C GLU A 120 -10.54 -13.25 7.60
N SER A 121 -11.66 -12.80 8.19
CA SER A 121 -12.63 -13.68 8.84
C SER A 121 -13.98 -12.98 9.08
N GLY A 122 -14.85 -13.62 9.88
CA GLY A 122 -16.11 -13.03 10.34
C GLY A 122 -17.28 -13.18 9.36
N PHE A 123 -17.24 -14.11 8.40
CA PHE A 123 -18.33 -14.30 7.44
C PHE A 123 -19.64 -14.75 8.11
N LEU A 124 -19.56 -15.74 9.00
CA LEU A 124 -20.70 -16.27 9.77
C LEU A 124 -20.63 -15.88 11.25
N ASP A 125 -21.78 -15.88 11.91
CA ASP A 125 -21.90 -15.83 13.36
C ASP A 125 -22.04 -17.23 13.99
N ASN A 126 -22.28 -17.29 15.31
CA ASN A 126 -22.45 -18.55 16.05
C ASN A 126 -23.65 -19.41 15.63
N ASN A 127 -24.61 -18.84 14.91
CA ASN A 127 -25.81 -19.55 14.45
C ASN A 127 -25.68 -19.99 12.99
N ASP A 128 -24.46 -19.93 12.42
CA ASP A 128 -24.19 -20.14 11.00
C ASP A 128 -24.95 -19.17 10.07
N GLU A 129 -25.37 -18.01 10.60
CA GLU A 129 -26.00 -16.94 9.82
C GLU A 129 -24.96 -15.91 9.37
N LEU A 130 -25.29 -15.10 8.35
CA LEU A 130 -24.41 -14.01 7.93
C LEU A 130 -24.25 -12.98 9.06
N SER A 131 -23.01 -12.82 9.52
CA SER A 131 -22.67 -11.78 10.47
C SER A 131 -22.79 -10.38 9.82
N PRO A 132 -22.75 -9.29 10.58
CA PRO A 132 -22.62 -7.94 10.02
C PRO A 132 -21.42 -7.76 9.08
N VAL A 133 -20.30 -8.45 9.31
CA VAL A 133 -19.13 -8.46 8.41
C VAL A 133 -19.46 -9.26 7.14
N GLY A 134 -20.08 -10.43 7.27
CA GLY A 134 -20.57 -11.23 6.14
C GLY A 134 -21.55 -10.47 5.25
N LYS A 135 -22.44 -9.66 5.86
CA LYS A 135 -23.38 -8.79 5.12
C LYS A 135 -22.66 -7.70 4.32
N ILE A 136 -21.57 -7.11 4.85
CA ILE A 136 -20.73 -6.16 4.10
C ILE A 136 -20.09 -6.86 2.89
N GLN A 137 -19.51 -8.05 3.10
CA GLN A 137 -18.85 -8.83 2.05
C GLN A 137 -19.84 -9.25 0.95
N GLN A 138 -21.01 -9.75 1.32
CA GLN A 138 -22.10 -10.05 0.38
C GLN A 138 -22.54 -8.79 -0.38
N SER A 139 -22.70 -7.67 0.31
CA SER A 139 -23.11 -6.40 -0.32
C SER A 139 -22.09 -5.92 -1.34
N ALA A 140 -20.79 -6.08 -1.08
CA ALA A 140 -19.73 -5.74 -2.01
C ALA A 140 -19.77 -6.63 -3.27
N SER A 141 -19.98 -7.94 -3.09
CA SER A 141 -20.15 -8.87 -4.22
C SER A 141 -21.38 -8.52 -5.07
N GLN A 142 -22.53 -8.28 -4.44
CA GLN A 142 -23.76 -7.85 -5.13
C GLN A 142 -23.59 -6.51 -5.84
N TRP A 143 -22.80 -5.59 -5.27
CA TRP A 143 -22.52 -4.30 -5.90
C TRP A 143 -21.73 -4.47 -7.19
N VAL A 144 -20.67 -5.31 -7.18
CA VAL A 144 -19.88 -5.61 -8.39
C VAL A 144 -20.72 -6.36 -9.43
N GLU A 145 -21.57 -7.30 -9.02
CA GLU A 145 -22.48 -8.00 -9.94
C GLU A 145 -23.47 -7.03 -10.61
N LYS A 146 -23.98 -6.06 -9.85
CA LYS A 146 -24.96 -5.08 -10.35
C LYS A 146 -24.34 -4.01 -11.25
N TYR A 147 -23.17 -3.49 -10.90
CA TYR A 147 -22.58 -2.31 -11.56
C TYR A 147 -21.34 -2.62 -12.41
N GLY A 148 -20.80 -3.84 -12.32
CA GLY A 148 -19.58 -4.26 -13.02
C GLY A 148 -18.30 -3.82 -12.31
N ASN A 149 -17.16 -4.14 -12.95
CA ASN A 149 -15.86 -3.65 -12.52
C ASN A 149 -15.78 -2.12 -12.78
N PRO A 150 -15.42 -1.27 -11.79
CA PRO A 150 -15.21 0.16 -12.02
C PRO A 150 -14.07 0.47 -13.01
N GLY A 151 -13.20 -0.49 -13.28
CA GLY A 151 -12.06 -0.38 -14.19
C GLY A 151 -10.84 0.26 -13.54
N ASN A 152 -9.86 0.60 -14.37
CA ASN A 152 -8.57 1.11 -13.90
C ASN A 152 -8.72 2.47 -13.20
N LEU A 153 -8.22 2.57 -11.97
CA LEU A 153 -8.14 3.84 -11.26
C LEU A 153 -7.21 4.82 -12.00
N TYR A 154 -7.71 6.02 -12.27
CA TYR A 154 -6.91 7.10 -12.82
C TYR A 154 -6.03 7.76 -11.76
N SER A 155 -4.71 7.59 -11.88
CA SER A 155 -3.71 8.17 -10.97
C SER A 155 -2.66 8.95 -11.76
N PRO A 156 -2.89 10.25 -12.03
CA PRO A 156 -2.03 11.07 -12.88
C PRO A 156 -0.70 11.49 -12.25
N VAL A 157 -0.50 11.27 -10.95
CA VAL A 157 0.70 11.70 -10.24
C VAL A 157 1.51 10.46 -9.85
N ALA A 158 2.78 10.44 -10.25
CA ALA A 158 3.77 9.53 -9.68
C ALA A 158 4.62 10.29 -8.66
N VAL A 159 4.75 9.73 -7.46
CA VAL A 159 5.80 10.12 -6.49
C VAL A 159 6.92 9.10 -6.62
N MET A 160 8.09 9.54 -7.05
CA MET A 160 9.28 8.69 -7.17
C MET A 160 10.16 8.80 -5.95
N VAL A 161 10.49 7.66 -5.37
CA VAL A 161 11.47 7.52 -4.28
C VAL A 161 12.68 6.74 -4.80
N ASP A 162 13.88 6.98 -4.27
CA ASP A 162 15.05 6.22 -4.72
C ASP A 162 14.90 4.73 -4.39
N PHE A 163 15.34 3.85 -5.30
CA PHE A 163 15.32 2.41 -5.09
C PHE A 163 16.03 1.98 -3.81
N PHE A 164 17.03 2.73 -3.35
CA PHE A 164 17.79 2.37 -2.14
C PHE A 164 17.34 3.13 -0.88
N SER A 165 16.30 3.96 -0.95
CA SER A 165 15.84 4.73 0.21
C SER A 165 15.44 3.85 1.38
N GLY A 166 14.70 2.77 1.10
CA GLY A 166 14.07 1.95 2.13
C GLY A 166 13.03 2.68 2.96
N TRP A 167 12.52 3.80 2.45
CA TRP A 167 11.49 4.60 3.10
C TRP A 167 10.32 3.69 3.50
N SER A 168 9.81 3.85 4.72
CA SER A 168 8.67 3.08 5.24
C SER A 168 7.89 3.94 6.21
N PHE A 169 6.57 3.83 6.17
CA PHE A 169 5.63 4.63 6.96
C PHE A 169 6.11 4.89 8.40
N PRO A 170 6.05 6.13 8.90
CA PRO A 170 6.28 6.36 10.31
C PRO A 170 5.21 5.67 11.16
N ARG A 171 5.53 5.39 12.44
CA ARG A 171 4.57 4.89 13.46
C ARG A 171 3.91 3.53 13.18
N HIS A 172 4.43 2.74 12.23
CA HIS A 172 3.91 1.41 11.91
C HIS A 172 4.09 0.38 13.06
N LEU A 173 3.28 -0.70 13.04
CA LEU A 173 3.16 -1.69 14.12
C LEU A 173 4.46 -2.42 14.53
N TYR A 174 5.42 -2.58 13.60
CA TYR A 174 6.57 -3.49 13.77
C TYR A 174 7.71 -2.92 14.60
N THR A 175 7.67 -1.64 14.97
CA THR A 175 8.73 -1.02 15.76
C THR A 175 8.18 0.08 16.65
N ARG A 176 8.87 0.36 17.76
CA ARG A 176 8.61 1.54 18.59
C ARG A 176 9.48 2.73 18.19
N ASN A 177 10.51 2.49 17.37
CA ASN A 177 11.38 3.53 16.88
C ASN A 177 10.72 4.14 15.64
N ILE A 178 10.11 5.31 15.81
CA ILE A 178 9.44 6.04 14.72
C ILE A 178 10.47 6.68 13.77
N TYR A 179 10.01 7.02 12.55
CA TYR A 179 10.82 7.63 11.48
C TYR A 179 12.07 6.79 11.16
N ARG A 180 11.84 5.60 10.58
CA ARG A 180 12.89 4.65 10.23
C ARG A 180 12.80 4.17 8.80
N VAL A 181 13.93 4.17 8.11
CA VAL A 181 14.11 3.45 6.85
C VAL A 181 14.73 2.08 7.08
N TRP A 182 14.43 1.13 6.19
CA TRP A 182 14.87 -0.27 6.30
C TRP A 182 14.55 -0.91 7.67
N GLY A 183 13.57 -0.36 8.39
CA GLY A 183 13.15 -0.78 9.72
C GLY A 183 14.08 -0.39 10.88
N ASN A 184 15.24 0.24 10.65
CA ASN A 184 16.20 0.51 11.72
C ASN A 184 17.04 1.79 11.59
N LEU A 185 17.27 2.30 10.39
CA LEU A 185 18.05 3.53 10.21
C LEU A 185 17.15 4.75 10.41
N PRO A 186 17.61 5.82 11.09
CA PRO A 186 16.82 7.04 11.24
C PRO A 186 16.50 7.66 9.88
N TYR A 187 15.35 8.32 9.77
CA TYR A 187 15.06 9.21 8.65
C TYR A 187 16.13 10.30 8.53
N GLU A 188 16.54 10.55 7.29
CA GLU A 188 17.30 11.73 6.88
C GLU A 188 16.37 12.75 6.21
N GLN A 189 16.93 13.88 5.76
CA GLN A 189 16.15 14.98 5.20
C GLN A 189 15.28 14.56 4.00
N GLY A 190 15.78 13.65 3.15
CA GLY A 190 15.03 13.11 2.01
C GLY A 190 13.83 12.26 2.43
N ASP A 191 13.95 11.50 3.50
CA ASP A 191 12.84 10.69 4.03
C ASP A 191 11.72 11.55 4.61
N TYR A 192 12.08 12.65 5.27
CA TYR A 192 11.11 13.66 5.73
C TYR A 192 10.46 14.40 4.57
N LEU A 193 11.16 14.59 3.44
CA LEU A 193 10.54 15.12 2.22
C LEU A 193 9.48 14.16 1.68
N THR A 194 9.80 12.86 1.60
CA THR A 194 8.84 11.84 1.17
C THR A 194 7.62 11.83 2.09
N ASP A 195 7.85 11.84 3.41
CA ASP A 195 6.80 11.89 4.43
C ASP A 195 5.91 13.13 4.27
N GLY A 196 6.49 14.32 4.13
CA GLY A 196 5.76 15.57 3.96
C GLY A 196 4.97 15.67 2.66
N ILE A 197 5.49 15.11 1.56
CA ILE A 197 4.74 15.01 0.28
C ILE A 197 3.53 14.10 0.45
N LEU A 198 3.69 12.96 1.11
CA LEU A 198 2.59 12.03 1.35
C LEU A 198 1.55 12.61 2.31
N ASP A 199 1.97 13.36 3.33
CA ASP A 199 1.05 14.09 4.22
C ASP A 199 0.31 15.21 3.48
N MET A 200 0.94 15.87 2.51
CA MET A 200 0.24 16.83 1.64
C MET A 200 -0.89 16.16 0.86
N PHE A 201 -0.63 15.00 0.25
CA PHE A 201 -1.65 14.27 -0.50
C PHE A 201 -2.70 13.62 0.41
N TYR A 202 -2.28 13.13 1.57
CA TYR A 202 -3.10 12.37 2.50
C TYR A 202 -2.89 12.89 3.93
N PRO A 203 -3.52 14.02 4.30
CA PRO A 203 -3.27 14.67 5.58
C PRO A 203 -3.56 13.75 6.76
N GLY A 204 -2.59 13.65 7.68
CA GLY A 204 -2.72 12.84 8.90
C GLY A 204 -2.61 11.33 8.67
N TYR A 205 -2.12 10.88 7.51
CA TYR A 205 -2.00 9.45 7.21
C TYR A 205 -1.15 8.68 8.25
N GLN A 206 -0.15 9.36 8.83
CA GLN A 206 0.75 8.81 9.84
C GLN A 206 0.06 8.45 11.17
N ASP A 207 -1.15 8.94 11.41
CA ASP A 207 -1.90 8.66 12.63
C ASP A 207 -2.63 7.31 12.56
N ALA A 208 -2.63 6.66 11.38
CA ALA A 208 -3.10 5.29 11.21
C ALA A 208 -2.44 4.36 12.22
N SER A 209 -3.24 3.57 12.94
CA SER A 209 -2.78 2.64 13.97
C SER A 209 -2.02 3.28 15.17
N TYR A 210 -2.08 4.59 15.32
CA TYR A 210 -1.38 5.28 16.40
C TYR A 210 -2.30 5.54 17.61
N PHE A 211 -3.42 6.20 17.39
CA PHE A 211 -4.44 6.47 18.42
C PHE A 211 -5.40 5.30 18.56
N HIS A 212 -6.02 5.14 19.74
CA HIS A 212 -7.02 4.08 20.00
C HIS A 212 -8.37 4.37 19.34
N ASP A 213 -8.33 4.71 18.04
CA ASP A 213 -9.46 4.98 17.17
C ASP A 213 -9.05 4.73 15.70
N GLU A 214 -9.87 5.19 14.75
CA GLU A 214 -9.66 4.98 13.31
C GLU A 214 -9.02 6.18 12.60
N THR A 215 -8.51 7.16 13.35
CA THR A 215 -7.84 8.35 12.79
C THR A 215 -6.69 7.92 11.89
N GLY A 216 -6.59 8.56 10.73
CA GLY A 216 -5.50 8.31 9.78
C GLY A 216 -5.62 7.05 8.93
N PHE A 217 -6.53 6.09 9.18
CA PHE A 217 -6.67 4.90 8.32
C PHE A 217 -7.16 5.22 6.90
N ILE A 218 -8.00 6.26 6.78
CA ILE A 218 -8.44 6.89 5.54
C ILE A 218 -8.42 8.40 5.78
N ALA A 219 -7.69 9.13 4.95
CA ALA A 219 -7.50 10.56 5.01
C ALA A 219 -8.51 11.28 4.09
N PRO A 220 -9.18 12.35 4.59
CA PRO A 220 -9.93 13.25 3.72
C PRO A 220 -8.94 14.06 2.89
N THR A 221 -8.77 13.66 1.62
CA THR A 221 -7.86 14.35 0.69
C THR A 221 -8.63 15.25 -0.28
N PRO A 222 -8.19 16.49 -0.52
CA PRO A 222 -8.80 17.36 -1.53
C PRO A 222 -8.43 16.94 -2.95
N TYR A 223 -7.46 16.02 -3.12
CA TYR A 223 -6.93 15.62 -4.42
C TYR A 223 -7.51 14.31 -4.94
N GLY A 224 -8.20 13.54 -4.09
CA GLY A 224 -8.57 12.16 -4.38
C GLY A 224 -7.36 11.23 -4.38
N ASP A 225 -7.58 9.95 -4.73
CA ASP A 225 -6.55 8.92 -4.70
C ASP A 225 -5.72 8.90 -5.99
N ILE A 226 -5.11 10.04 -6.31
CA ILE A 226 -4.46 10.31 -7.61
C ILE A 226 -2.99 9.89 -7.70
N VAL A 227 -2.40 9.45 -6.61
CA VAL A 227 -0.95 9.18 -6.50
C VAL A 227 -0.63 7.70 -6.64
N ASP A 228 0.38 7.37 -7.42
CA ASP A 228 1.16 6.14 -7.30
C ASP A 228 2.56 6.44 -6.78
N CYS A 229 3.10 5.59 -5.91
CA CYS A 229 4.50 5.65 -5.52
C CYS A 229 5.32 4.63 -6.31
N VAL A 230 6.35 5.09 -7.01
CA VAL A 230 7.26 4.26 -7.83
C VAL A 230 8.69 4.40 -7.33
N LEU A 231 9.56 3.44 -7.67
CA LEU A 231 10.99 3.53 -7.35
C LEU A 231 11.81 4.10 -8.51
N SER A 232 13.04 4.54 -8.25
CA SER A 232 13.92 5.14 -9.26
C SER A 232 14.32 4.18 -10.40
N ASP A 233 14.17 2.87 -10.21
CA ASP A 233 14.32 1.86 -11.27
C ASP A 233 13.06 1.69 -12.14
N CYS A 234 12.03 2.53 -11.94
CA CYS A 234 10.88 2.61 -12.82
C CYS A 234 11.30 2.89 -14.27
N PRO A 235 10.77 2.14 -15.26
CA PRO A 235 11.15 2.31 -16.64
C PRO A 235 10.51 3.57 -17.24
N LEU A 236 11.23 4.22 -18.16
CA LEU A 236 10.79 5.46 -18.80
C LEU A 236 9.41 5.35 -19.47
N TRP A 237 9.10 4.21 -20.11
CA TRP A 237 7.81 4.02 -20.78
C TRP A 237 6.62 4.13 -19.81
N LEU A 238 6.81 3.71 -18.57
CA LEU A 238 5.79 3.80 -17.52
C LEU A 238 5.74 5.23 -16.97
N LEU A 239 6.88 5.86 -16.72
CA LEU A 239 6.92 7.27 -16.29
C LEU A 239 6.15 8.17 -17.26
N LYS A 240 6.26 7.92 -18.57
CA LYS A 240 5.50 8.62 -19.62
C LYS A 240 3.97 8.47 -19.53
N GLN A 241 3.46 7.53 -18.75
CA GLN A 241 2.02 7.39 -18.50
C GLN A 241 1.51 8.35 -17.41
N TYR A 242 2.41 8.94 -16.62
CA TYR A 242 2.07 9.91 -15.59
C TYR A 242 2.25 11.34 -16.15
N PRO A 243 1.19 12.17 -16.18
CA PRO A 243 1.31 13.58 -16.50
C PRO A 243 2.24 14.36 -15.56
N VAL A 244 2.29 13.98 -14.28
CA VAL A 244 3.11 14.66 -13.27
C VAL A 244 3.98 13.64 -12.53
N LEU A 245 5.27 13.94 -12.45
CA LEU A 245 6.26 13.19 -11.68
C LEU A 245 6.81 14.10 -10.59
N VAL A 246 6.66 13.69 -9.34
CA VAL A 246 7.21 14.36 -8.16
C VAL A 246 8.35 13.52 -7.62
N ILE A 247 9.54 14.11 -7.47
CA ILE A 247 10.66 13.44 -6.82
C ILE A 247 10.53 13.64 -5.31
N GLY A 248 10.29 12.52 -4.61
CA GLY A 248 10.00 12.51 -3.18
C GLY A 248 11.23 12.42 -2.27
N ASP A 249 12.40 12.09 -2.82
CA ASP A 249 13.59 11.78 -2.03
C ASP A 249 14.88 12.26 -2.73
N LYS A 250 16.02 12.10 -2.08
CA LYS A 250 17.34 12.23 -2.69
C LYS A 250 17.54 11.10 -3.69
N LEU A 251 17.75 11.46 -4.95
CA LEU A 251 18.06 10.49 -5.99
C LEU A 251 19.56 10.22 -6.02
N ARG A 252 19.94 8.97 -6.33
CA ARG A 252 21.34 8.68 -6.64
C ARG A 252 21.73 9.45 -7.90
N ASN A 253 22.78 10.26 -7.80
CA ASN A 253 23.35 10.94 -8.95
C ASN A 253 24.04 9.93 -9.87
N ASN A 254 23.34 9.49 -10.90
CA ASN A 254 23.88 8.68 -11.97
C ASN A 254 23.28 9.11 -13.31
N ILE A 255 24.00 8.77 -14.39
CA ILE A 255 23.64 9.16 -15.75
C ILE A 255 22.30 8.56 -16.19
N GLU A 256 21.96 7.35 -15.73
CA GLU A 256 20.70 6.69 -16.10
C GLU A 256 19.48 7.45 -15.59
N ILE A 257 19.50 7.89 -14.33
CA ILE A 257 18.42 8.68 -13.75
C ILE A 257 18.33 10.04 -14.44
N LYS A 258 19.46 10.68 -14.69
CA LYS A 258 19.50 11.96 -15.41
C LYS A 258 18.85 11.84 -16.79
N ASP A 259 19.35 10.92 -17.62
CA ASP A 259 18.86 10.72 -18.99
C ASP A 259 17.38 10.33 -19.01
N LYS A 260 16.94 9.53 -18.01
CA LYS A 260 15.53 9.13 -17.83
C LYS A 260 14.63 10.34 -17.53
N LEU A 261 15.05 11.22 -16.61
CA LEU A 261 14.28 12.40 -16.24
C LEU A 261 14.27 13.45 -17.36
N GLU A 262 15.40 13.66 -18.05
CA GLU A 262 15.46 14.51 -19.24
C GLU A 262 14.51 13.99 -20.33
N SER A 263 14.58 12.69 -20.65
CA SER A 263 13.71 12.07 -21.65
C SER A 263 12.22 12.12 -21.28
N TYR A 264 11.89 12.08 -19.98
CA TYR A 264 10.52 12.22 -19.50
C TYR A 264 10.00 13.64 -19.75
N VAL A 265 10.78 14.66 -19.39
CA VAL A 265 10.43 16.08 -19.62
C VAL A 265 10.36 16.40 -21.11
N GLU A 266 11.32 15.95 -21.91
CA GLU A 266 11.33 16.12 -23.37
C GLU A 266 10.11 15.51 -24.05
N SER A 267 9.55 14.45 -23.45
CA SER A 267 8.30 13.82 -23.92
C SER A 267 7.02 14.53 -23.46
N GLY A 268 7.13 15.67 -22.78
CA GLY A 268 6.01 16.50 -22.32
C GLY A 268 5.58 16.26 -20.87
N GLY A 269 6.32 15.45 -20.11
CA GLY A 269 6.04 15.19 -18.69
C GLY A 269 6.34 16.40 -17.82
N HIS A 270 5.49 16.65 -16.81
CA HIS A 270 5.76 17.69 -15.81
C HIS A 270 6.58 17.11 -14.66
N LEU A 271 7.79 17.63 -14.43
CA LEU A 271 8.69 17.20 -13.37
C LEU A 271 8.72 18.23 -12.23
N VAL A 272 8.41 17.78 -11.02
CA VAL A 272 8.58 18.53 -9.76
C VAL A 272 9.73 17.90 -9.00
N ILE A 273 10.80 18.66 -8.79
CA ILE A 273 12.01 18.21 -8.09
C ILE A 273 12.57 19.36 -7.25
N THR A 274 13.10 19.05 -6.07
CA THR A 274 13.75 20.05 -5.21
C THR A 274 15.25 20.05 -5.43
N ALA A 275 15.93 21.16 -5.08
CA ALA A 275 17.39 21.21 -5.15
C ALA A 275 18.03 20.10 -4.28
N GLY A 276 17.48 19.85 -3.08
CA GLY A 276 17.97 18.80 -2.18
C GLY A 276 17.87 17.39 -2.76
N SER A 277 16.91 17.14 -3.67
CA SER A 277 16.80 15.86 -4.36
C SER A 277 17.96 15.57 -5.33
N LEU A 278 18.72 16.61 -5.70
CA LEU A 278 19.84 16.56 -6.65
C LEU A 278 21.22 16.67 -5.96
N GLU A 279 21.26 16.91 -4.65
CA GLU A 279 22.52 17.09 -3.92
C GLU A 279 23.31 15.78 -3.85
N THR A 280 24.61 15.84 -4.20
CA THR A 280 25.57 14.73 -4.13
C THR A 280 25.96 14.39 -2.70
#